data_AF-A0A0U1LLT0-F1
#
_entry.id   AF-A0A0U1LLT0-F1
#
_cell.length_a   1.000
_cell.length_b   1.000
_cell.length_c   1.000
_cell.angle_alpha   90.00
_cell.angle_beta   90.00
_cell.angle_gamma   90.00
#
_symmetry.space_group_name_H-M   'P 1'
#
loop_
_entity.id
_entity.type
_entity.pdbx_description
1 polymer ?
#
loop_
_entity_poly.entity_id
_entity_poly.type
_entity_poly.pdbx_seq_one_letter_code
_entity_poly.pdbx_strand_id
1 'polypeptide(L)'
;MSVTTTLTDSLVVTNEFHPSVFKEDVASLCSTLKAPCSEAILNNVLTAYEANFHRGAVLWKATTRPEDGISFRFYEREKVDVLEPAIQANLLDPAHPLIPLIKSWANISARAIASCDFDPATGLNKTWVWLGGRPSLKEVLAAPHVPEPIGALGQKFGDVGLDTVRHVAVDWRSSTINIYFWVKGQISLRLANRLLALSGGGPLTRSQLEEIKSFLIPEGFTFATTITAATGDIKRVAIYALRLDGNRLPMVDERMSTFFADAKSYDQRDVNIVAWSFGGGEKGTADYIKGERSYSGELEDVLAGWGSPMKET
;
A
#
# COMPACT_ATOMS: atom_id res chain seq x y z
N MET A 1 21.45 3.29 55.99
CA MET A 1 21.79 2.57 54.76
C MET A 1 20.65 2.77 53.79
N SER A 2 20.93 3.45 52.69
CA SER A 2 19.98 3.77 51.62
C SER A 2 19.65 2.52 50.82
N VAL A 3 18.37 2.29 50.54
CA VAL A 3 17.96 1.39 49.46
C VAL A 3 17.23 2.26 48.45
N THR A 4 17.97 2.67 47.43
CA THR A 4 17.45 3.37 46.26
C THR A 4 16.91 2.30 45.33
N THR A 5 15.59 2.10 45.32
CA THR A 5 14.93 1.23 44.34
C THR A 5 14.81 2.01 43.03
N THR A 6 15.76 1.78 42.12
CA THR A 6 15.61 2.18 40.71
C THR A 6 14.52 1.31 40.08
N LEU A 7 13.30 1.84 40.02
CA LEU A 7 12.27 1.36 39.11
C LEU A 7 12.71 1.75 37.70
N THR A 8 13.29 0.80 36.97
CA THR A 8 13.31 0.84 35.52
C THR A 8 11.86 0.74 35.05
N ASP A 9 11.30 1.86 34.60
CA ASP A 9 10.05 1.91 33.85
C ASP A 9 10.25 1.06 32.59
N SER A 10 9.87 -0.21 32.68
CA SER A 10 9.66 -1.03 31.50
C SER A 10 8.39 -0.50 30.86
N LEU A 11 8.55 0.30 29.81
CA LEU A 11 7.45 0.75 28.96
C LEU A 11 6.62 -0.48 28.60
N VAL A 12 5.43 -0.57 29.17
CA VAL A 12 4.40 -1.49 28.71
C VAL A 12 4.13 -1.08 27.28
N VAL A 13 4.60 -1.90 26.34
CA VAL A 13 4.38 -1.65 24.91
C VAL A 13 2.90 -1.90 24.65
N THR A 14 2.13 -0.83 24.67
CA THR A 14 0.71 -0.81 24.32
C THR A 14 0.57 -0.86 22.80
N ASN A 15 -0.49 -1.49 22.28
CA ASN A 15 -0.83 -1.49 20.85
C ASN A 15 -1.25 -0.11 20.30
N GLU A 16 -1.26 0.91 21.16
CA GLU A 16 -1.58 2.29 20.83
C GLU A 16 -0.41 2.97 20.11
N PHE A 17 -0.72 3.84 19.15
CA PHE A 17 0.27 4.63 18.45
C PHE A 17 0.88 5.70 19.37
N HIS A 18 2.21 5.72 19.48
CA HIS A 18 2.95 6.74 20.23
C HIS A 18 3.91 7.50 19.30
N PRO A 19 3.71 8.81 19.06
CA PRO A 19 4.52 9.57 18.09
C PRO A 19 6.02 9.58 18.40
N SER A 20 6.44 9.61 19.66
CA SER A 20 7.86 9.58 20.04
C SER A 20 8.51 8.25 19.68
N VAL A 21 7.88 7.13 20.08
CA VAL A 21 8.34 5.76 19.77
C VAL A 21 8.37 5.55 18.26
N PHE A 22 7.33 5.97 17.55
CA PHE A 22 7.28 5.85 16.09
C PHE A 22 8.43 6.56 15.38
N LYS A 23 8.84 7.74 15.86
CA LYS A 23 10.00 8.44 15.28
C LYS A 23 11.30 7.68 15.48
N GLU A 24 11.50 7.07 16.65
CA GLU A 24 12.66 6.24 16.92
C GLU A 24 12.67 4.99 16.03
N ASP A 25 11.52 4.34 15.85
CA ASP A 25 11.37 3.18 14.96
C ASP A 25 11.61 3.55 13.49
N VAL A 26 11.09 4.68 13.01
CA VAL A 26 11.36 5.20 11.66
C VAL A 26 12.85 5.42 11.46
N ALA A 27 13.50 6.10 12.41
CA ALA A 27 14.93 6.41 12.31
C ALA A 27 15.78 5.12 12.31
N SER A 28 15.44 4.15 13.18
CA SER A 28 16.11 2.85 13.23
C SER A 28 15.95 2.08 11.94
N LEU A 29 14.71 1.94 11.43
CA LEU A 29 14.43 1.20 10.21
C LEU A 29 15.07 1.86 8.98
N CYS A 30 15.04 3.19 8.88
CA CYS A 30 15.76 3.93 7.84
C CYS A 30 17.26 3.67 7.91
N SER A 31 17.86 3.68 9.10
CA SER A 31 19.29 3.41 9.29
C SER A 31 19.66 2.01 8.82
N THR A 32 18.94 0.98 9.29
CA THR A 32 19.15 -0.42 8.92
C THR A 32 19.07 -0.61 7.40
N LEU A 33 18.02 -0.05 6.78
CA LEU A 33 17.78 -0.20 5.35
C LEU A 33 18.51 0.84 4.51
N LYS A 34 19.39 1.66 5.10
CA LYS A 34 20.10 2.76 4.42
C LYS A 34 19.16 3.64 3.58
N ALA A 35 17.94 3.84 4.08
CA ALA A 35 16.92 4.64 3.43
C ALA A 35 17.03 6.12 3.87
N PRO A 36 16.72 7.07 2.98
CA PRO A 36 16.64 8.48 3.35
C PRO A 36 15.64 8.73 4.48
N CYS A 37 15.95 9.65 5.39
CA CYS A 37 15.06 10.09 6.47
C CYS A 37 15.26 11.59 6.73
N SER A 38 14.18 12.32 6.93
CA SER A 38 14.20 13.72 7.30
C SER A 38 13.31 13.94 8.53
N GLU A 39 13.93 14.22 9.67
CA GLU A 39 13.20 14.44 10.91
C GLU A 39 12.19 15.59 10.79
N ALA A 40 12.56 16.67 10.08
CA ALA A 40 11.67 17.80 9.84
C ALA A 40 10.41 17.40 9.06
N ILE A 41 10.58 16.59 8.01
CA ILE A 41 9.46 16.10 7.19
C ILE A 41 8.59 15.12 7.99
N LEU A 42 9.22 14.20 8.72
CA LEU A 42 8.51 13.26 9.58
C LEU A 42 7.69 13.98 10.65
N ASN A 43 8.25 14.96 11.34
CA ASN A 43 7.53 15.76 12.34
C ASN A 43 6.36 16.53 11.70
N ASN A 44 6.53 17.08 10.49
CA ASN A 44 5.46 17.77 9.77
C ASN A 44 4.30 16.80 9.42
N VAL A 45 4.62 15.60 8.93
CA VAL A 45 3.61 14.56 8.64
C VAL A 45 2.86 14.14 9.91
N LEU A 46 3.59 13.86 10.99
CA LEU A 46 2.99 13.42 12.25
C LEU A 46 2.10 14.50 12.87
N THR A 47 2.50 15.77 12.78
CA THR A 47 1.68 16.90 13.24
C THR A 47 0.41 17.05 12.39
N ALA A 48 0.54 16.98 11.07
CA ALA A 48 -0.59 17.16 10.15
C ALA A 48 -1.64 16.05 10.26
N TYR A 49 -1.23 14.82 10.63
CA TYR A 49 -2.08 13.63 10.63
C TYR A 49 -2.16 12.93 11.98
N GLU A 50 -1.90 13.63 13.09
CA GLU A 50 -1.87 13.08 14.45
C GLU A 50 -3.12 12.22 14.74
N ALA A 51 -4.31 12.79 14.54
CA ALA A 51 -5.57 12.09 14.77
C ALA A 51 -5.75 10.84 13.89
N ASN A 52 -5.24 10.86 12.65
CA ASN A 52 -5.32 9.72 11.74
C ASN A 52 -4.39 8.58 12.16
N PHE A 53 -3.19 8.90 12.67
CA PHE A 53 -2.27 7.88 13.18
C PHE A 53 -2.77 7.22 14.47
N HIS A 54 -3.41 7.99 15.37
CA HIS A 54 -4.00 7.43 16.59
C HIS A 54 -5.25 6.56 16.33
N ARG A 55 -6.06 6.93 15.32
CA ARG A 55 -7.31 6.23 15.02
C ARG A 55 -7.13 5.07 14.03
N GLY A 56 -6.24 5.21 13.07
CA GLY A 56 -6.04 4.26 11.98
C GLY A 56 -5.19 3.06 12.38
N ALA A 57 -5.05 2.11 11.44
CA ALA A 57 -4.00 1.10 11.50
C ALA A 57 -2.76 1.63 10.79
N VAL A 58 -1.63 1.68 11.49
CA VAL A 58 -0.35 2.13 10.97
C VAL A 58 0.44 0.93 10.46
N LEU A 59 1.13 1.07 9.34
CA LEU A 59 1.92 0.01 8.74
C LEU A 59 3.14 0.53 7.99
N TRP A 60 4.13 -0.34 7.86
CA TRP A 60 5.35 -0.15 7.10
C TRP A 60 5.24 -0.66 5.68
N LYS A 61 6.08 -0.14 4.79
CA LYS A 61 6.29 -0.67 3.45
C LYS A 61 7.73 -0.44 2.99
N ALA A 62 8.30 -1.44 2.33
CA ALA A 62 9.58 -1.35 1.62
C ALA A 62 9.51 -2.08 0.27
N THR A 63 10.57 -1.96 -0.53
CA THR A 63 10.73 -2.75 -1.76
C THR A 63 12.12 -3.39 -1.83
N THR A 64 12.28 -4.39 -2.70
CA THR A 64 13.58 -4.99 -3.02
C THR A 64 14.43 -4.14 -3.96
N ARG A 65 13.96 -2.96 -4.39
CA ARG A 65 14.80 -2.09 -5.22
C ARG A 65 15.91 -1.52 -4.35
N PRO A 66 17.18 -1.56 -4.82
CA PRO A 66 18.25 -0.86 -4.15
C PRO A 66 17.88 0.62 -4.01
N GLU A 67 18.24 1.21 -2.88
CA GLU A 67 18.09 2.65 -2.60
C GLU A 67 16.65 3.19 -2.55
N ASP A 68 15.62 2.37 -2.83
CA ASP A 68 14.23 2.76 -2.57
C ASP A 68 14.06 3.10 -1.07
N GLY A 69 13.36 4.19 -0.78
CA GLY A 69 13.03 4.56 0.59
C GLY A 69 12.14 3.53 1.30
N ILE A 70 11.94 3.73 2.61
CA ILE A 70 10.82 3.10 3.31
C ILE A 70 9.58 3.98 3.19
N SER A 71 8.41 3.41 3.37
CA SER A 71 7.17 4.16 3.49
C SER A 71 6.42 3.71 4.73
N PHE A 72 5.59 4.60 5.26
CA PHE A 72 4.61 4.27 6.28
C PHE A 72 3.25 4.78 5.85
N ARG A 73 2.19 4.16 6.35
CA ARG A 73 0.81 4.48 6.00
C ARG A 73 -0.05 4.40 7.24
N PHE A 74 -1.10 5.22 7.30
CA PHE A 74 -2.27 4.87 8.10
C PHE A 74 -3.38 4.38 7.15
N TYR A 75 -4.02 3.27 7.50
CA TYR A 75 -5.34 2.94 6.99
C TYR A 75 -6.37 3.48 7.96
N GLU A 76 -7.18 4.38 7.44
CA GLU A 76 -8.19 5.10 8.19
C GLU A 76 -9.40 4.21 8.48
N ARG A 77 -10.05 4.44 9.63
CA ARG A 77 -11.26 3.71 10.04
C ARG A 77 -12.54 4.49 9.75
N GLU A 78 -12.43 5.80 9.57
CA GLU A 78 -13.54 6.71 9.41
C GLU A 78 -13.46 7.51 8.10
N LYS A 79 -14.61 7.95 7.58
CA LYS A 79 -14.62 8.82 6.41
C LYS A 79 -14.30 10.26 6.84
N VAL A 80 -13.04 10.67 6.66
CA VAL A 80 -12.54 12.02 6.95
C VAL A 80 -11.83 12.62 5.74
N ASP A 81 -11.66 13.95 5.72
CA ASP A 81 -10.81 14.62 4.73
C ASP A 81 -9.34 14.38 5.07
N VAL A 82 -8.62 13.75 4.14
CA VAL A 82 -7.18 13.49 4.25
C VAL A 82 -6.33 14.38 3.36
N LEU A 83 -6.95 15.21 2.50
CA LEU A 83 -6.24 16.11 1.58
C LEU A 83 -6.02 17.49 2.20
N GLU A 84 -7.01 18.02 2.92
CA GLU A 84 -6.91 19.33 3.55
C GLU A 84 -5.70 19.42 4.51
N PRO A 85 -5.43 18.43 5.40
CA PRO A 85 -4.24 18.47 6.25
C PRO A 85 -2.92 18.49 5.47
N ALA A 86 -2.83 17.75 4.34
CA ALA A 86 -1.64 17.78 3.51
C ALA A 86 -1.44 19.12 2.82
N ILE A 87 -2.51 19.76 2.34
CA ILE A 87 -2.43 21.07 1.71
C ILE A 87 -1.97 22.12 2.73
N GLN A 88 -2.59 22.15 3.91
CA GLN A 88 -2.25 23.09 4.98
C GLN A 88 -0.81 22.90 5.49
N ALA A 89 -0.32 21.66 5.54
CA ALA A 89 1.03 21.33 5.95
C ALA A 89 2.08 21.46 4.81
N ASN A 90 1.70 21.95 3.63
CA ASN A 90 2.55 22.01 2.43
C ASN A 90 3.14 20.65 2.00
N LEU A 91 2.45 19.56 2.31
CA LEU A 91 2.77 18.19 1.87
C LEU A 91 2.15 17.87 0.51
N LEU A 92 1.19 18.67 0.05
CA LEU A 92 0.53 18.55 -1.25
C LEU A 92 0.28 19.93 -1.85
N ASP A 93 0.66 20.12 -3.11
CA ASP A 93 0.34 21.33 -3.86
C ASP A 93 -1.20 21.43 -4.06
N PRO A 94 -1.88 22.49 -3.59
CA PRO A 94 -3.32 22.67 -3.79
C PRO A 94 -3.73 22.74 -5.27
N ALA A 95 -2.80 23.02 -6.19
CA ALA A 95 -3.04 23.03 -7.63
C ALA A 95 -2.84 21.66 -8.30
N HIS A 96 -2.53 20.60 -7.54
CA HIS A 96 -2.26 19.29 -8.13
C HIS A 96 -3.49 18.75 -8.90
N PRO A 97 -3.36 18.40 -10.20
CA PRO A 97 -4.50 18.14 -11.08
C PRO A 97 -5.31 16.89 -10.70
N LEU A 98 -4.75 15.99 -9.88
CA LEU A 98 -5.41 14.76 -9.41
C LEU A 98 -6.15 14.90 -8.06
N ILE A 99 -6.14 16.08 -7.43
CA ILE A 99 -6.94 16.32 -6.20
C ILE A 99 -8.44 16.06 -6.45
N PRO A 100 -9.07 16.59 -7.51
CA PRO A 100 -10.49 16.34 -7.78
C PRO A 100 -10.82 14.86 -7.99
N LEU A 101 -9.89 14.08 -8.54
CA LEU A 101 -10.05 12.65 -8.76
C LEU A 101 -10.16 11.88 -7.44
N ILE A 102 -9.25 12.10 -6.50
CA ILE A 102 -9.33 11.48 -5.17
C ILE A 102 -10.63 11.87 -4.46
N LYS A 103 -11.02 13.15 -4.50
CA LYS A 103 -12.29 13.61 -3.92
C LYS A 103 -13.50 12.91 -4.54
N SER A 104 -13.46 12.63 -5.84
CA SER A 104 -14.54 11.93 -6.55
C SER A 104 -14.62 10.46 -6.15
N TRP A 105 -13.48 9.76 -6.11
CA TRP A 105 -13.45 8.36 -5.66
C TRP A 105 -13.79 8.20 -4.17
N ALA A 106 -13.36 9.12 -3.30
CA ALA A 106 -13.74 9.13 -1.89
C ALA A 106 -15.25 9.38 -1.66
N ASN A 107 -15.97 9.80 -2.71
CA ASN A 107 -17.42 10.01 -2.69
C ASN A 107 -18.20 9.05 -3.59
N ILE A 108 -17.55 8.02 -4.14
CA ILE A 108 -18.24 6.97 -4.91
C ILE A 108 -19.29 6.23 -4.05
N SER A 109 -19.04 6.16 -2.74
CA SER A 109 -19.87 5.47 -1.75
C SER A 109 -19.83 6.23 -0.42
N ALA A 110 -20.91 6.13 0.35
CA ALA A 110 -20.95 6.61 1.73
C ALA A 110 -19.93 5.89 2.64
N ARG A 111 -19.52 4.67 2.25
CA ARG A 111 -18.54 3.85 2.96
C ARG A 111 -17.11 3.99 2.43
N ALA A 112 -16.88 4.79 1.39
CA ALA A 112 -15.54 4.97 0.86
C ALA A 112 -14.67 5.73 1.88
N ILE A 113 -13.45 5.24 2.11
CA ILE A 113 -12.52 5.77 3.11
C ILE A 113 -11.18 6.06 2.44
N ALA A 114 -10.69 7.28 2.64
CA ALA A 114 -9.38 7.70 2.15
C ALA A 114 -8.29 7.50 3.20
N SER A 115 -7.06 7.25 2.76
CA SER A 115 -5.91 6.91 3.60
C SER A 115 -4.63 7.42 2.94
N CYS A 116 -3.55 7.64 3.69
CA CYS A 116 -2.33 8.25 3.15
C CYS A 116 -1.07 7.41 3.40
N ASP A 117 -0.23 7.34 2.38
CA ASP A 117 1.10 6.72 2.36
C ASP A 117 2.15 7.84 2.31
N PHE A 118 3.19 7.72 3.13
CA PHE A 118 4.23 8.72 3.34
C PHE A 118 5.60 8.10 3.23
N ASP A 119 6.57 8.90 2.80
CA ASP A 119 8.00 8.61 2.88
C ASP A 119 8.63 9.57 3.90
N PRO A 120 9.45 9.08 4.84
CA PRO A 120 9.98 9.91 5.93
C PRO A 120 10.95 11.00 5.46
N ALA A 121 11.52 10.91 4.25
CA ALA A 121 12.40 11.93 3.70
C ALA A 121 11.64 13.01 2.91
N THR A 122 10.43 12.72 2.46
CA THR A 122 9.81 13.48 1.37
C THR A 122 8.31 13.74 1.56
N GLY A 123 7.70 13.19 2.60
CA GLY A 123 6.33 13.50 3.02
C GLY A 123 5.30 12.64 2.30
N LEU A 124 4.15 13.22 1.95
CA LEU A 124 3.07 12.50 1.30
C LEU A 124 3.54 11.88 -0.04
N ASN A 125 3.34 10.57 -0.17
CA ASN A 125 3.57 9.82 -1.41
C ASN A 125 2.26 9.62 -2.17
N LYS A 126 1.29 9.01 -1.49
CA LYS A 126 0.05 8.55 -2.11
C LYS A 126 -1.15 8.79 -1.22
N THR A 127 -2.29 9.03 -1.86
CA THR A 127 -3.59 8.88 -1.21
C THR A 127 -4.31 7.69 -1.80
N TRP A 128 -4.73 6.79 -0.92
CA TRP A 128 -5.48 5.59 -1.21
C TRP A 128 -6.94 5.79 -0.86
N VAL A 129 -7.84 5.13 -1.59
CA VAL A 129 -9.25 5.08 -1.26
C VAL A 129 -9.71 3.63 -1.29
N TRP A 130 -10.15 3.10 -0.16
CA TRP A 130 -11.00 1.92 -0.13
C TRP A 130 -12.39 2.34 -0.57
N LEU A 131 -12.95 1.68 -1.59
CA LEU A 131 -14.17 2.14 -2.27
C LEU A 131 -15.47 1.76 -1.53
N GLY A 132 -15.38 1.29 -0.28
CA GLY A 132 -16.55 0.90 0.51
C GLY A 132 -17.16 -0.44 0.12
N GLY A 133 -16.43 -1.28 -0.61
CA GLY A 133 -16.92 -2.56 -1.13
C GLY A 133 -16.15 -3.06 -2.34
N ARG A 134 -16.89 -3.57 -3.33
CA ARG A 134 -16.35 -4.11 -4.59
C ARG A 134 -17.11 -3.53 -5.81
N PRO A 135 -17.09 -2.20 -6.02
CA PRO A 135 -17.77 -1.60 -7.17
C PRO A 135 -17.24 -2.15 -8.50
N SER A 136 -18.08 -2.03 -9.53
CA SER A 136 -17.67 -2.41 -10.88
C SER A 136 -16.60 -1.46 -11.42
N LEU A 137 -15.73 -1.95 -12.30
CA LEU A 137 -14.75 -1.12 -13.00
C LEU A 137 -15.43 0.03 -13.74
N LYS A 138 -16.57 -0.23 -14.38
CA LYS A 138 -17.33 0.78 -15.11
C LYS A 138 -17.72 1.95 -14.22
N GLU A 139 -18.17 1.66 -12.99
CA GLU A 139 -18.53 2.68 -12.01
C GLU A 139 -17.32 3.52 -11.59
N VAL A 140 -16.18 2.86 -11.32
CA VAL A 140 -14.94 3.54 -10.92
C VAL A 140 -14.38 4.44 -12.03
N LEU A 141 -14.42 3.98 -13.28
CA LEU A 141 -13.94 4.75 -14.44
C LEU A 141 -14.93 5.83 -14.90
N ALA A 142 -16.20 5.72 -14.54
CA ALA A 142 -17.22 6.73 -14.81
C ALA A 142 -17.32 7.80 -13.70
N ALA A 143 -16.56 7.67 -12.61
CA ALA A 143 -16.54 8.66 -11.56
C ALA A 143 -16.12 10.04 -12.10
N PRO A 144 -16.65 11.15 -11.56
CA PRO A 144 -16.22 12.49 -11.95
C PRO A 144 -14.70 12.65 -11.87
N HIS A 145 -14.15 13.49 -12.75
CA HIS A 145 -12.72 13.82 -12.80
C HIS A 145 -11.76 12.66 -13.12
N VAL A 146 -12.26 11.48 -13.51
CA VAL A 146 -11.41 10.43 -14.11
C VAL A 146 -10.82 10.97 -15.42
N PRO A 147 -9.48 11.00 -15.58
CA PRO A 147 -8.87 11.45 -16.83
C PRO A 147 -9.31 10.58 -18.01
N GLU A 148 -9.58 11.19 -19.17
CA GLU A 148 -10.05 10.48 -20.37
C GLU A 148 -9.18 9.26 -20.73
N PRO A 149 -7.82 9.33 -20.72
CA PRO A 149 -6.99 8.16 -21.02
C PRO A 149 -7.17 7.00 -20.03
N ILE A 150 -7.58 7.29 -18.80
CA ILE A 150 -7.88 6.27 -17.78
C ILE A 150 -9.26 5.67 -18.02
N GLY A 151 -10.25 6.50 -18.33
CA GLY A 151 -11.60 6.04 -18.69
C GLY A 151 -11.60 5.11 -19.91
N ALA A 152 -10.72 5.37 -20.88
CA ALA A 152 -10.56 4.55 -22.09
C ALA A 152 -10.03 3.12 -21.84
N LEU A 153 -9.49 2.83 -20.65
CA LEU A 153 -8.94 1.50 -20.32
C LEU A 153 -10.00 0.45 -20.00
N GLY A 154 -11.29 0.83 -19.92
CA GLY A 154 -12.39 -0.06 -19.55
C GLY A 154 -12.41 -1.36 -20.35
N GLN A 155 -12.33 -1.29 -21.69
CA GLN A 155 -12.31 -2.48 -22.54
C GLN A 155 -11.06 -3.33 -22.30
N LYS A 156 -9.88 -2.71 -22.24
CA LYS A 156 -8.60 -3.40 -22.05
C LYS A 156 -8.57 -4.21 -20.74
N PHE A 157 -9.13 -3.66 -19.66
CA PHE A 157 -9.27 -4.39 -18.39
C PHE A 157 -10.36 -5.45 -18.44
N GLY A 158 -11.51 -5.15 -19.05
CA GLY A 158 -12.60 -6.11 -19.25
C GLY A 158 -12.15 -7.35 -20.02
N ASP A 159 -11.35 -7.18 -21.07
CA ASP A 159 -10.85 -8.29 -21.89
C ASP A 159 -10.08 -9.33 -21.07
N VAL A 160 -9.35 -8.91 -20.03
CA VAL A 160 -8.59 -9.81 -19.15
C VAL A 160 -9.33 -10.20 -17.87
N GLY A 161 -10.62 -9.84 -17.76
CA GLY A 161 -11.47 -10.21 -16.63
C GLY A 161 -11.25 -9.35 -15.38
N LEU A 162 -10.76 -8.12 -15.54
CA LEU A 162 -10.59 -7.16 -14.45
C LEU A 162 -11.81 -6.23 -14.40
N ASP A 163 -12.87 -6.68 -13.75
CA ASP A 163 -14.18 -5.99 -13.74
C ASP A 163 -14.60 -5.48 -12.34
N THR A 164 -13.87 -5.87 -11.30
CA THR A 164 -14.24 -5.62 -9.90
C THR A 164 -13.09 -4.90 -9.20
N VAL A 165 -13.35 -3.70 -8.66
CA VAL A 165 -12.33 -2.85 -8.02
C VAL A 165 -12.57 -2.79 -6.52
N ARG A 166 -11.50 -2.75 -5.73
CA ARG A 166 -11.53 -2.63 -4.26
C ARG A 166 -10.94 -1.31 -3.77
N HIS A 167 -9.84 -0.90 -4.36
CA HIS A 167 -9.14 0.32 -4.00
C HIS A 167 -8.67 1.06 -5.24
N VAL A 168 -8.45 2.34 -5.06
CA VAL A 168 -7.71 3.19 -5.99
C VAL A 168 -6.67 3.98 -5.20
N ALA A 169 -5.62 4.44 -5.86
CA ALA A 169 -4.69 5.36 -5.25
C ALA A 169 -4.14 6.34 -6.28
N VAL A 170 -3.79 7.54 -5.83
CA VAL A 170 -2.99 8.49 -6.61
C VAL A 170 -1.61 8.58 -5.98
N ASP A 171 -0.58 8.43 -6.80
CA ASP A 171 0.80 8.77 -6.49
C ASP A 171 1.06 10.22 -6.92
N TRP A 172 1.23 11.10 -5.94
CA TRP A 172 1.34 12.53 -6.15
C TRP A 172 2.64 12.94 -6.83
N ARG A 173 3.71 12.15 -6.67
CA ARG A 173 5.03 12.49 -7.21
C ARG A 173 5.20 12.04 -8.64
N SER A 174 4.69 10.84 -8.92
CA SER A 174 4.81 10.25 -10.25
C SER A 174 3.62 10.60 -11.14
N SER A 175 2.59 11.28 -10.61
CA SER A 175 1.32 11.53 -11.29
C SER A 175 0.75 10.25 -11.90
N THR A 176 0.79 9.17 -11.11
CA THR A 176 0.24 7.86 -11.51
C THR A 176 -0.97 7.49 -10.69
N ILE A 177 -1.83 6.69 -11.29
CA ILE A 177 -3.01 6.11 -10.67
C ILE A 177 -2.77 4.63 -10.50
N ASN A 178 -3.09 4.12 -9.32
CA ASN A 178 -3.20 2.69 -9.10
C ASN A 178 -4.66 2.28 -8.98
N ILE A 179 -5.03 1.18 -9.64
CA ILE A 179 -6.34 0.55 -9.51
C ILE A 179 -6.12 -0.87 -8.98
N TYR A 180 -6.81 -1.21 -7.89
CA TYR A 180 -6.67 -2.47 -7.19
C TYR A 180 -7.92 -3.30 -7.40
N PHE A 181 -7.78 -4.36 -8.18
CA PHE A 181 -8.83 -5.29 -8.56
C PHE A 181 -8.95 -6.44 -7.59
N TRP A 182 -10.19 -6.92 -7.41
CA TRP A 182 -10.46 -8.26 -6.92
C TRP A 182 -10.49 -9.21 -8.11
N VAL A 183 -9.60 -10.20 -8.13
CA VAL A 183 -9.63 -11.25 -9.14
C VAL A 183 -10.19 -12.51 -8.50
N LYS A 184 -11.35 -12.97 -8.96
CA LYS A 184 -12.04 -14.14 -8.41
C LYS A 184 -11.35 -15.44 -8.84
N GLY A 185 -11.21 -16.36 -7.88
CA GLY A 185 -10.71 -17.71 -8.10
C GLY A 185 -9.19 -17.81 -8.13
N GLN A 186 -8.71 -19.04 -8.32
CA GLN A 186 -7.29 -19.34 -8.36
C GLN A 186 -6.63 -18.78 -9.63
N ILE A 187 -5.44 -18.22 -9.46
CA ILE A 187 -4.61 -17.82 -10.59
C ILE A 187 -4.13 -19.05 -11.38
N SER A 188 -4.24 -18.96 -12.71
CA SER A 188 -3.67 -19.92 -13.66
C SER A 188 -2.53 -19.26 -14.43
N LEU A 189 -1.64 -20.04 -15.03
CA LEU A 189 -0.52 -19.52 -15.82
C LEU A 189 -0.98 -18.68 -17.01
N ARG A 190 -2.05 -19.12 -17.68
CA ARG A 190 -2.68 -18.35 -18.76
C ARG A 190 -3.20 -17.01 -18.25
N LEU A 191 -3.89 -16.98 -17.12
CA LEU A 191 -4.41 -15.73 -16.55
C LEU A 191 -3.26 -14.81 -16.11
N ALA A 192 -2.29 -15.33 -15.36
CA ALA A 192 -1.13 -14.57 -14.90
C ALA A 192 -0.42 -13.87 -16.07
N ASN A 193 -0.12 -14.61 -17.14
CA ASN A 193 0.59 -14.04 -18.29
C ASN A 193 -0.25 -13.01 -19.06
N ARG A 194 -1.58 -13.14 -19.12
CA ARG A 194 -2.46 -12.11 -19.68
C ARG A 194 -2.47 -10.83 -18.83
N LEU A 195 -2.45 -10.98 -17.51
CA LEU A 195 -2.38 -9.87 -16.57
C LEU A 195 -1.03 -9.14 -16.65
N LEU A 196 0.08 -9.86 -16.70
CA LEU A 196 1.43 -9.30 -16.83
C LEU A 196 1.65 -8.58 -18.18
N ALA A 197 1.04 -9.10 -19.25
CA ALA A 197 1.09 -8.46 -20.57
C ALA A 197 0.50 -7.04 -20.57
N LEU A 198 -0.36 -6.68 -19.61
CA LEU A 198 -0.91 -5.32 -19.50
C LEU A 198 0.17 -4.25 -19.36
N SER A 199 1.25 -4.56 -18.62
CA SER A 199 2.41 -3.66 -18.44
C SER A 199 3.58 -3.98 -19.36
N GLY A 200 3.39 -4.86 -20.36
CA GLY A 200 4.49 -5.35 -21.19
C GLY A 200 5.53 -6.18 -20.44
N GLY A 201 5.19 -6.69 -19.24
CA GLY A 201 6.08 -7.56 -18.46
C GLY A 201 6.29 -8.92 -19.14
N GLY A 202 7.43 -9.55 -18.88
CA GLY A 202 7.71 -10.90 -19.37
C GLY A 202 6.73 -11.93 -18.81
N PRO A 203 6.47 -13.05 -19.52
CA PRO A 203 5.61 -14.11 -19.00
C PRO A 203 6.26 -14.80 -17.80
N LEU A 204 5.44 -15.22 -16.84
CA LEU A 204 5.87 -16.12 -15.77
C LEU A 204 6.13 -17.52 -16.33
N THR A 205 7.13 -18.17 -15.75
CA THR A 205 7.29 -19.62 -15.83
C THR A 205 6.31 -20.33 -14.89
N ARG A 206 6.10 -21.63 -15.11
CA ARG A 206 5.28 -22.45 -14.20
C ARG A 206 5.85 -22.44 -12.78
N SER A 207 7.16 -22.54 -12.62
CA SER A 207 7.82 -22.54 -11.31
C SER A 207 7.56 -21.25 -10.52
N GLN A 208 7.73 -20.10 -11.17
CA GLN A 208 7.46 -18.80 -10.55
C GLN A 208 5.99 -18.65 -10.15
N LEU A 209 5.07 -19.14 -10.98
CA LEU A 209 3.66 -19.10 -10.63
C LEU A 209 3.33 -19.98 -9.43
N GLU A 210 3.83 -21.21 -9.37
CA GLU A 210 3.56 -22.11 -8.24
C GLU A 210 4.10 -21.53 -6.92
N GLU A 211 5.25 -20.85 -6.97
CA GLU A 211 5.76 -20.10 -5.82
C GLU A 211 4.76 -19.02 -5.37
N ILE A 212 4.37 -18.10 -6.27
CA ILE A 212 3.40 -17.04 -5.95
C ILE A 212 2.08 -17.63 -5.45
N LYS A 213 1.57 -18.67 -6.13
CA LYS A 213 0.29 -19.31 -5.85
C LYS A 213 0.25 -19.94 -4.46
N SER A 214 1.38 -20.41 -3.93
CA SER A 214 1.46 -20.98 -2.57
C SER A 214 1.09 -19.98 -1.46
N PHE A 215 1.18 -18.68 -1.75
CA PHE A 215 0.84 -17.57 -0.86
C PHE A 215 -0.56 -16.98 -1.08
N LEU A 216 -1.26 -17.38 -2.15
CA LEU A 216 -2.61 -16.87 -2.47
C LEU A 216 -3.70 -17.78 -1.89
N ILE A 217 -4.89 -17.21 -1.64
CA ILE A 217 -6.07 -17.99 -1.26
C ILE A 217 -6.84 -18.48 -2.51
N PRO A 218 -7.53 -19.63 -2.44
CA PRO A 218 -8.29 -20.17 -3.57
C PRO A 218 -9.41 -19.29 -4.11
N GLU A 219 -10.03 -18.46 -3.26
CA GLU A 219 -11.24 -17.70 -3.54
C GLU A 219 -10.96 -16.49 -4.44
N GLY A 220 -9.74 -15.97 -4.41
CA GLY A 220 -9.33 -14.81 -5.20
C GLY A 220 -8.12 -14.09 -4.62
N PHE A 221 -7.64 -13.10 -5.34
CA PHE A 221 -6.45 -12.33 -4.96
C PHE A 221 -6.62 -10.85 -5.34
N THR A 222 -5.79 -10.00 -4.73
CA THR A 222 -5.70 -8.59 -5.10
C THR A 222 -4.67 -8.42 -6.22
N PHE A 223 -5.08 -7.76 -7.31
CA PHE A 223 -4.22 -7.41 -8.43
C PHE A 223 -4.21 -5.90 -8.61
N ALA A 224 -3.05 -5.28 -8.75
CA ALA A 224 -2.96 -3.83 -8.93
C ALA A 224 -2.34 -3.47 -10.28
N THR A 225 -2.77 -2.36 -10.85
CA THR A 225 -2.11 -1.72 -11.99
C THR A 225 -1.54 -0.37 -11.57
N THR A 226 -0.45 0.08 -12.17
CA THR A 226 0.07 1.45 -12.04
C THR A 226 0.07 2.10 -13.42
N ILE A 227 -0.62 3.23 -13.53
CA ILE A 227 -1.02 3.84 -14.79
C ILE A 227 -0.59 5.30 -14.79
N THR A 228 0.08 5.77 -15.84
CA THR A 228 0.35 7.20 -16.01
C THR A 228 -0.96 7.95 -16.24
N ALA A 229 -1.31 8.90 -15.37
CA ALA A 229 -2.61 9.56 -15.40
C ALA A 229 -2.87 10.30 -16.72
N ALA A 230 -1.82 10.91 -17.28
CA ALA A 230 -1.90 11.70 -18.51
C ALA A 230 -2.01 10.87 -19.79
N THR A 231 -1.58 9.61 -19.80
CA THR A 231 -1.49 8.81 -21.05
C THR A 231 -2.26 7.51 -21.01
N GLY A 232 -2.66 7.02 -19.84
CA GLY A 232 -3.25 5.69 -19.70
C GLY A 232 -2.23 4.56 -19.84
N ASP A 233 -0.93 4.87 -19.96
CA ASP A 233 0.12 3.85 -20.04
C ASP A 233 0.18 3.04 -18.74
N ILE A 234 -0.07 1.73 -18.83
CA ILE A 234 0.11 0.82 -17.71
C ILE A 234 1.61 0.53 -17.59
N LYS A 235 2.27 1.14 -16.61
CA LYS A 235 3.71 0.99 -16.39
C LYS A 235 4.04 -0.31 -15.67
N ARG A 236 3.16 -0.72 -14.74
CA ARG A 236 3.39 -1.87 -13.88
C ARG A 236 2.09 -2.56 -13.52
N VAL A 237 2.20 -3.85 -13.20
CA VAL A 237 1.15 -4.60 -12.51
C VAL A 237 1.70 -5.32 -11.30
N ALA A 238 0.86 -5.69 -10.34
CA ALA A 238 1.31 -6.41 -9.16
C ALA A 238 0.27 -7.41 -8.65
N ILE A 239 0.73 -8.56 -8.17
CA ILE A 239 -0.07 -9.59 -7.51
C ILE A 239 0.23 -9.53 -6.00
N TYR A 240 -0.80 -9.42 -5.17
CA TYR A 240 -0.66 -9.28 -3.72
C TYR A 240 -1.09 -10.55 -2.99
N ALA A 241 -0.26 -11.00 -2.05
CA ALA A 241 -0.58 -11.96 -1.02
C ALA A 241 -0.66 -11.24 0.33
N LEU A 242 -1.79 -11.42 1.03
CA LEU A 242 -2.10 -10.69 2.26
C LEU A 242 -2.08 -11.63 3.47
N ARG A 243 -1.67 -11.10 4.62
CA ARG A 243 -1.67 -11.78 5.91
C ARG A 243 -0.84 -13.07 5.90
N LEU A 244 0.43 -12.91 5.55
CA LEU A 244 1.42 -13.98 5.59
C LEU A 244 1.94 -14.17 7.01
N ASP A 245 2.02 -15.42 7.44
CA ASP A 245 2.74 -15.82 8.65
C ASP A 245 4.22 -15.43 8.50
N GLY A 246 4.80 -14.82 9.53
CA GLY A 246 6.20 -14.40 9.55
C GLY A 246 7.19 -15.56 9.33
N ASN A 247 6.79 -16.79 9.69
CA ASN A 247 7.57 -18.00 9.43
C ASN A 247 7.40 -18.55 8.01
N ARG A 248 6.50 -17.96 7.21
CA ARG A 248 6.12 -18.41 5.86
C ARG A 248 6.07 -17.23 4.90
N LEU A 249 7.18 -16.52 4.79
CA LEU A 249 7.40 -15.50 3.78
C LEU A 249 8.02 -16.11 2.50
N PRO A 250 7.76 -15.53 1.31
CA PRO A 250 8.46 -15.93 0.10
C PRO A 250 9.96 -15.69 0.21
N MET A 251 10.73 -16.37 -0.64
CA MET A 251 12.14 -16.05 -0.77
C MET A 251 12.29 -14.63 -1.32
N VAL A 252 13.02 -13.81 -0.59
CA VAL A 252 13.28 -12.41 -0.93
C VAL A 252 14.76 -12.12 -0.76
N ASP A 253 15.21 -10.97 -1.24
CA ASP A 253 16.61 -10.56 -1.10
C ASP A 253 16.97 -10.20 0.35
N GLU A 254 18.25 -9.89 0.57
CA GLU A 254 18.77 -9.48 1.89
C GLU A 254 18.03 -8.25 2.42
N ARG A 255 17.82 -7.23 1.57
CA ARG A 255 17.12 -5.99 1.95
C ARG A 255 15.73 -6.26 2.52
N MET A 256 14.93 -7.05 1.82
CA MET A 256 13.57 -7.35 2.24
C MET A 256 13.53 -8.31 3.43
N SER A 257 14.47 -9.25 3.50
CA SER A 257 14.64 -10.10 4.69
C SER A 257 14.94 -9.24 5.94
N THR A 258 15.83 -8.27 5.81
CA THR A 258 16.13 -7.29 6.86
C THR A 258 14.92 -6.44 7.21
N PHE A 259 14.14 -5.99 6.21
CA PHE A 259 12.91 -5.24 6.46
C PHE A 259 11.93 -6.04 7.34
N PHE A 260 11.65 -7.31 7.03
CA PHE A 260 10.72 -8.11 7.82
C PHE A 260 11.26 -8.46 9.22
N ALA A 261 12.58 -8.56 9.38
CA ALA A 261 13.20 -8.81 10.69
C ALA A 261 13.16 -7.57 11.61
N ASP A 262 13.40 -6.38 11.05
CA ASP A 262 13.66 -5.17 11.85
C ASP A 262 12.44 -4.25 11.98
N ALA A 263 11.51 -4.26 11.01
CA ALA A 263 10.30 -3.45 11.08
C ALA A 263 9.41 -3.93 12.24
N LYS A 264 9.22 -3.07 13.24
CA LYS A 264 8.44 -3.38 14.44
C LYS A 264 6.95 -3.52 14.13
N SER A 265 6.30 -4.39 14.90
CA SER A 265 4.84 -4.52 14.95
C SER A 265 4.44 -4.61 16.41
N TYR A 266 3.42 -3.85 16.77
CA TYR A 266 2.80 -3.72 18.08
C TYR A 266 1.32 -4.14 18.03
N ASP A 267 0.84 -4.62 16.88
CA ASP A 267 -0.47 -5.30 16.79
C ASP A 267 -0.43 -6.62 17.57
N GLN A 268 -1.56 -7.07 18.10
CA GLN A 268 -1.62 -8.40 18.75
C GLN A 268 -1.33 -9.51 17.74
N ARG A 269 -1.69 -9.27 16.47
CA ARG A 269 -1.53 -10.19 15.35
C ARG A 269 -0.80 -9.49 14.23
N ASP A 270 0.47 -9.84 14.09
CA ASP A 270 1.30 -9.34 12.99
C ASP A 270 0.70 -9.70 11.63
N VAL A 271 0.64 -8.70 10.76
CA VAL A 271 0.23 -8.86 9.37
C VAL A 271 1.40 -8.54 8.47
N ASN A 272 1.87 -9.53 7.71
CA ASN A 272 2.81 -9.33 6.62
C ASN A 272 2.09 -9.40 5.28
N ILE A 273 2.47 -8.55 4.34
CA ILE A 273 1.94 -8.50 2.98
C ILE A 273 3.13 -8.53 2.02
N VAL A 274 3.00 -9.32 0.96
CA VAL A 274 3.97 -9.35 -0.13
C VAL A 274 3.27 -9.09 -1.45
N ALA A 275 3.89 -8.28 -2.31
CA ALA A 275 3.43 -8.10 -3.67
C ALA A 275 4.56 -8.22 -4.70
N TRP A 276 4.37 -9.08 -5.69
CA TRP A 276 5.26 -9.20 -6.84
C TRP A 276 4.85 -8.17 -7.88
N SER A 277 5.74 -7.22 -8.16
CA SER A 277 5.49 -6.07 -9.03
C SER A 277 6.24 -6.23 -10.34
N PHE A 278 5.49 -6.43 -11.43
CA PHE A 278 6.01 -6.65 -12.78
C PHE A 278 5.99 -5.36 -13.59
N GLY A 279 7.07 -5.07 -14.29
CA GLY A 279 7.21 -3.90 -15.17
C GLY A 279 7.91 -4.31 -16.46
N GLY A 280 7.50 -3.75 -17.60
CA GLY A 280 8.11 -4.11 -18.87
C GLY A 280 7.81 -3.13 -20.00
N GLY A 281 8.21 -3.51 -21.21
CA GLY A 281 8.25 -2.64 -22.40
C GLY A 281 9.45 -1.67 -22.39
N GLU A 282 9.60 -0.89 -23.46
CA GLU A 282 10.72 0.06 -23.65
C GLU A 282 10.88 1.10 -22.53
N LYS A 283 9.82 1.28 -21.72
CA LYS A 283 9.75 2.26 -20.62
C LYS A 283 9.61 1.61 -19.24
N GLY A 284 9.72 0.28 -19.14
CA GLY A 284 9.52 -0.46 -17.90
C GLY A 284 10.78 -0.52 -17.03
N THR A 285 10.61 -0.42 -15.71
CA THR A 285 11.68 -0.71 -14.74
C THR A 285 11.67 -2.20 -14.37
N ALA A 286 12.83 -2.76 -14.02
CA ALA A 286 12.99 -4.15 -13.60
C ALA A 286 12.01 -4.56 -12.50
N ASP A 287 11.55 -5.82 -12.55
CA ASP A 287 10.65 -6.42 -11.57
C ASP A 287 11.19 -6.29 -10.14
N TYR A 288 10.29 -6.14 -9.18
CA TYR A 288 10.65 -6.04 -7.77
C TYR A 288 9.52 -6.55 -6.87
N ILE A 289 9.86 -6.83 -5.61
CA ILE A 289 8.90 -7.25 -4.59
C ILE A 289 8.66 -6.09 -3.62
N LYS A 290 7.41 -5.94 -3.18
CA LYS A 290 7.01 -5.03 -2.10
C LYS A 290 6.73 -5.86 -0.85
N GLY A 291 7.22 -5.40 0.29
CA GLY A 291 6.84 -5.91 1.60
C GLY A 291 6.06 -4.85 2.34
N GLU A 292 4.98 -5.23 3.01
CA GLU A 292 4.28 -4.38 3.99
C GLU A 292 4.14 -5.16 5.29
N ARG A 293 4.18 -4.46 6.43
CA ARG A 293 4.12 -5.07 7.76
C ARG A 293 3.32 -4.17 8.70
N SER A 294 2.42 -4.75 9.50
CA SER A 294 1.69 -4.03 10.54
C SER A 294 2.64 -3.28 11.48
N TYR A 295 2.19 -2.14 12.01
CA TYR A 295 2.89 -1.42 13.06
C TYR A 295 2.04 -1.28 14.32
N SER A 296 0.87 -0.66 14.24
CA SER A 296 -0.05 -0.50 15.37
C SER A 296 -1.48 -0.28 14.87
N GLY A 297 -2.45 -0.36 15.78
CA GLY A 297 -3.85 -0.09 15.45
C GLY A 297 -4.57 -1.23 14.72
N GLU A 298 -4.12 -2.47 14.86
CA GLU A 298 -4.76 -3.72 14.42
C GLU A 298 -5.12 -3.75 12.93
N LEU A 299 -4.08 -3.83 12.10
CA LEU A 299 -4.17 -3.88 10.64
C LEU A 299 -5.05 -5.03 10.14
N GLU A 300 -4.99 -6.20 10.80
CA GLU A 300 -5.80 -7.36 10.42
C GLU A 300 -7.29 -7.03 10.44
N ASP A 301 -7.74 -6.31 11.46
CA ASP A 301 -9.15 -5.97 11.64
C ASP A 301 -9.64 -5.00 10.56
N VAL A 302 -8.79 -4.04 10.16
CA VAL A 302 -9.09 -3.13 9.05
C VAL A 302 -9.24 -3.91 7.75
N LEU A 303 -8.28 -4.79 7.44
CA LEU A 303 -8.30 -5.58 6.21
C LEU A 303 -9.47 -6.58 6.17
N ALA A 304 -9.81 -7.18 7.32
CA ALA A 304 -10.99 -8.03 7.47
C ALA A 304 -12.28 -7.25 7.24
N GLY A 305 -12.42 -6.08 7.87
CA GLY A 305 -13.57 -5.18 7.69
C GLY A 305 -13.76 -4.73 6.23
N TRP A 306 -12.67 -4.62 5.47
CA TRP A 306 -12.68 -4.31 4.03
C TRP A 306 -12.88 -5.52 3.11
N GLY A 307 -13.07 -6.72 3.68
CA GLY A 307 -13.28 -7.97 2.93
C GLY A 307 -12.09 -8.34 2.04
N SER A 308 -10.87 -8.16 2.54
CA SER A 308 -9.63 -8.52 1.85
C SER A 308 -9.44 -10.04 1.72
N PRO A 309 -8.83 -10.53 0.62
CA PRO A 309 -8.47 -11.95 0.49
C PRO A 309 -7.28 -12.28 1.40
N MET A 310 -7.56 -12.51 2.68
CA MET A 310 -6.54 -12.89 3.66
C MET A 310 -6.57 -14.40 3.85
N LYS A 311 -5.38 -15.00 3.99
CA LYS A 311 -5.25 -16.41 4.33
C LYS A 311 -5.58 -16.59 5.81
N GLU A 312 -6.50 -17.49 6.14
CA GLU A 312 -6.64 -17.93 7.54
C GLU A 312 -5.34 -18.66 7.95
N THR A 313 -4.72 -18.22 9.05
CA THR A 313 -3.50 -18.77 9.67
C THR A 313 -3.91 -19.75 10.75
#